data_AF-A0A7W0XJL9-F1
#
_entry.id   AF-A0A7W0XJL9-F1
#
_cell.length_a   1.000
_cell.length_b   1.000
_cell.length_c   1.000
_cell.angle_alpha   90.00
_cell.angle_beta   90.00
_cell.angle_gamma   90.00
#
_symmetry.space_group_name_H-M   'P 1'
#
loop_
_entity.id
_entity.type
_entity.pdbx_description
1 polymer ?
#
loop_
_entity_poly.entity_id
_entity_poly.type
_entity_poly.pdbx_seq_one_letter_code
_entity_poly.pdbx_strand_id
1 'polypeptide(L)'
;MSDSQTIMVDLGEFGPRVQARIDSGEFETASDVIRAGIEALDREDADFDRYLREKVAESLNDPRPSIPADEVFDRILRRHEELIQKHKS
;
A
#
# COMPACT_ATOMS: atom_id res chain seq x y z
N MET A 1 -4.14 14.58 30.96
CA MET A 1 -5.08 13.49 31.21
C MET A 1 -5.34 12.87 29.86
N SER A 2 -4.75 11.71 29.56
CA SER A 2 -5.05 11.02 28.29
C SER A 2 -6.48 10.51 28.38
N ASP A 3 -7.34 10.99 27.49
CA ASP A 3 -8.75 10.63 27.49
C ASP A 3 -8.88 9.20 26.93
N SER A 4 -9.28 8.25 27.77
CA SER A 4 -9.42 6.85 27.38
C SER A 4 -10.85 6.61 26.90
N GLN A 5 -11.03 6.49 25.58
CA GLN A 5 -12.31 6.13 24.99
C GLN A 5 -12.43 4.62 24.81
N THR A 6 -13.41 3.99 25.47
CA THR A 6 -13.74 2.58 25.28
C THR A 6 -14.70 2.42 24.11
N ILE A 7 -14.37 1.52 23.17
CA ILE A 7 -15.20 1.21 22.00
C ILE A 7 -15.47 -0.30 22.00
N MET A 8 -16.72 -0.70 21.78
CA MET A 8 -17.09 -2.09 21.53
C MET A 8 -16.94 -2.38 20.03
N VAL A 9 -16.17 -3.42 19.70
CA VAL A 9 -15.91 -3.81 18.31
C VAL A 9 -16.24 -5.29 18.16
N ASP A 10 -16.99 -5.64 17.12
CA ASP A 10 -17.14 -7.01 16.67
C ASP A 10 -15.98 -7.36 15.72
N LEU A 11 -15.18 -8.34 16.10
CA LEU A 11 -14.01 -8.77 15.33
C LEU A 11 -14.36 -9.79 14.25
N GLY A 12 -15.58 -10.36 14.24
CA GLY A 12 -15.99 -11.37 13.28
C GLY A 12 -14.97 -12.50 13.12
N GLU A 13 -14.54 -12.73 11.87
CA GLU A 13 -13.55 -13.77 11.53
C GLU A 13 -12.13 -13.53 12.07
N PHE A 14 -11.82 -12.32 12.54
CA PHE A 14 -10.50 -11.98 13.09
C PHE A 14 -10.35 -12.36 14.56
N GLY A 15 -11.45 -12.63 15.28
CA GLY A 15 -11.42 -13.04 16.69
C GLY A 15 -10.45 -14.19 16.98
N PRO A 16 -10.49 -15.32 16.23
CA PRO A 16 -9.54 -16.42 16.40
C PRO A 16 -8.08 -16.03 16.17
N ARG A 17 -7.80 -15.07 15.26
CA ARG A 17 -6.44 -14.60 14.99
C ARG A 17 -5.91 -13.75 16.14
N VAL A 18 -6.75 -12.90 16.72
CA VAL A 18 -6.42 -12.13 17.92
C VAL A 18 -6.17 -13.07 19.09
N GLN A 19 -7.03 -14.08 19.28
CA GLN A 19 -6.84 -15.06 20.35
C GLN A 19 -5.53 -15.84 20.20
N ALA A 20 -5.19 -16.28 18.99
CA ALA A 20 -3.95 -17.00 18.73
C ALA A 20 -2.68 -16.20 19.09
N ARG A 21 -2.72 -14.86 18.95
CA ARG A 21 -1.63 -13.95 19.33
C ARG A 21 -1.49 -13.77 20.84
N ILE A 22 -2.60 -13.88 21.56
CA ILE A 22 -2.60 -13.86 23.03
C ILE A 22 -2.14 -15.21 23.55
N ASP A 23 -2.66 -16.31 23.00
CA ASP A 23 -2.32 -17.68 23.39
C ASP A 23 -0.84 -18.00 23.14
N SER A 24 -0.23 -17.38 22.12
CA SER A 24 1.22 -17.49 21.87
C SER A 24 2.08 -16.71 22.87
N GLY A 25 1.48 -15.82 23.66
CA GLY A 25 2.18 -14.91 24.57
C GLY A 25 2.84 -13.72 23.87
N GLU A 26 2.59 -13.49 22.58
CA GLU A 26 3.09 -12.31 21.87
C GLU A 26 2.45 -11.02 22.39
N PHE A 27 1.20 -11.09 22.82
CA PHE A 27 0.44 -9.98 23.39
C PHE A 27 -0.32 -10.40 24.65
N GLU A 28 -0.49 -9.48 25.60
CA GLU A 28 -1.20 -9.73 26.86
C GLU A 28 -2.72 -9.61 26.71
N THR A 29 -3.18 -8.68 25.87
CA THR A 29 -4.61 -8.40 25.69
C THR A 29 -5.00 -8.21 24.24
N ALA A 30 -6.30 -8.38 23.95
CA ALA A 30 -6.85 -8.07 22.63
C ALA A 30 -6.65 -6.59 22.25
N SER A 31 -6.74 -5.67 23.22
CA SER A 31 -6.49 -4.26 22.98
C SER A 31 -5.06 -3.97 22.52
N ASP A 32 -4.07 -4.74 23.00
CA ASP A 32 -2.69 -4.60 22.56
C ASP A 32 -2.49 -5.11 21.13
N VAL A 33 -3.13 -6.24 20.78
CA VAL A 33 -3.13 -6.76 19.41
C VAL A 33 -3.75 -5.75 18.44
N ILE A 34 -4.90 -5.16 18.81
CA ILE A 34 -5.59 -4.18 17.97
C ILE A 34 -4.77 -2.89 17.84
N ARG A 35 -4.17 -2.40 18.93
CA ARG A 35 -3.30 -1.22 18.87
C ARG A 35 -2.10 -1.45 17.96
N ALA A 36 -1.41 -2.59 18.12
CA ALA A 36 -0.29 -2.95 17.25
C ALA A 36 -0.72 -3.11 15.78
N GLY A 37 -1.93 -3.61 15.54
CA GLY A 37 -2.52 -3.69 14.20
C GLY A 37 -2.75 -2.32 13.57
N ILE A 38 -3.29 -1.36 14.33
CA ILE A 38 -3.48 0.01 13.85
C ILE A 38 -2.13 0.69 13.61
N GLU A 39 -1.17 0.56 14.53
CA GLU A 39 0.17 1.12 14.36
C GLU A 39 0.90 0.55 13.13
N ALA A 40 0.67 -0.73 12.82
CA ALA A 40 1.19 -1.35 11.61
C ALA A 40 0.54 -0.78 10.34
N LEU A 41 -0.78 -0.59 10.36
CA LEU A 41 -1.52 0.03 9.26
C LEU A 41 -1.08 1.47 9.03
N ASP A 42 -0.95 2.28 10.08
CA ASP A 42 -0.49 3.67 9.98
C ASP A 42 0.92 3.75 9.36
N ARG A 43 1.80 2.78 9.68
CA ARG A 43 3.13 2.69 9.09
C ARG A 43 3.07 2.35 7.60
N GLU A 44 2.24 1.38 7.23
CA GLU A 44 2.05 0.99 5.83
C GLU A 44 1.50 2.17 5.01
N ASP A 45 0.49 2.86 5.53
CA ASP A 45 -0.10 4.05 4.91
C ASP A 45 0.95 5.17 4.76
N ALA A 46 1.74 5.44 5.79
CA ALA A 46 2.79 6.46 5.73
C ALA A 46 3.89 6.12 4.70
N ASP A 47 4.29 4.84 4.61
CA ASP A 47 5.26 4.38 3.63
C ASP A 47 4.71 4.48 2.20
N PHE A 48 3.44 4.12 1.99
CA PHE A 48 2.76 4.26 0.70
C PHE A 48 2.60 5.72 0.28
N ASP A 49 2.17 6.59 1.20
CA ASP A 49 2.05 8.02 0.97
C ASP A 49 3.40 8.66 0.61
N ARG A 50 4.47 8.29 1.31
CA ARG A 50 5.82 8.75 1.00
C ARG A 50 6.20 8.33 -0.42
N TYR A 51 6.01 7.06 -0.77
CA TYR A 51 6.30 6.55 -2.10
C TYR A 51 5.53 7.30 -3.20
N LEU A 52 4.23 7.55 -3.00
CA LEU A 52 3.43 8.32 -3.95
C LEU A 52 3.94 9.76 -4.10
N ARG A 53 4.26 10.44 -3.00
CA ARG A 53 4.80 11.80 -3.04
C ARG A 53 6.13 11.86 -3.78
N GLU A 54 7.00 10.88 -3.57
CA GLU A 54 8.27 10.76 -4.30
C GLU A 54 8.03 10.58 -5.81
N LYS A 55 7.08 9.74 -6.21
CA LYS A 55 6.75 9.54 -7.64
C LYS A 55 6.13 10.77 -8.30
N VAL A 56 5.32 11.52 -7.57
CA VAL A 56 4.77 12.80 -8.04
C VAL A 56 5.89 13.83 -8.18
N ALA A 57 6.77 13.94 -7.19
CA ALA A 57 7.90 14.85 -7.24
C ALA A 57 8.87 14.51 -8.40
N GLU A 58 9.15 13.23 -8.62
CA GLU A 58 9.93 12.75 -9.77
C GLU A 58 9.30 13.21 -11.09
N SER A 59 7.98 13.05 -11.23
CA SER A 59 7.25 13.43 -12.45
C SER A 59 7.22 14.95 -12.67
N LEU A 60 7.06 15.74 -11.60
CA LEU A 60 7.06 17.21 -11.69
C LEU A 60 8.44 17.78 -12.00
N ASN A 61 9.51 17.11 -11.56
CA ASN A 61 10.89 17.52 -11.80
C ASN A 61 11.47 16.93 -13.10
N ASP A 62 10.70 16.14 -13.85
CA ASP A 62 11.13 15.58 -15.11
C ASP A 62 11.25 16.68 -16.18
N PRO A 63 12.47 16.94 -16.71
CA PRO A 63 12.68 18.01 -17.68
C PRO A 63 12.16 17.66 -19.08
N ARG A 64 11.72 16.41 -19.32
CA ARG A 64 11.21 16.00 -20.63
C ARG A 64 9.91 16.73 -20.93
N PRO A 65 9.72 17.21 -22.17
CA PRO A 65 8.47 17.88 -22.54
C PRO A 65 7.32 16.88 -22.50
N SER A 66 6.13 17.37 -22.13
CA SER A 66 4.89 16.63 -22.30
C SER A 66 4.70 16.24 -23.76
N ILE A 67 4.23 15.02 -24.00
CA ILE A 67 3.87 14.53 -25.34
C ILE A 67 2.35 14.38 -25.45
N PRO A 68 1.76 14.58 -26.65
CA PRO A 68 0.34 14.32 -26.89
C PRO A 68 -0.03 12.87 -26.59
N ALA A 69 -1.26 12.64 -26.14
CA ALA A 69 -1.74 11.29 -25.81
C ALA A 69 -1.67 10.33 -27.02
N ASP A 70 -2.01 10.81 -28.22
CA ASP A 70 -1.94 10.00 -29.45
C ASP A 70 -0.51 9.48 -29.70
N GLU A 71 0.50 10.33 -29.46
CA GLU A 71 1.89 9.95 -29.59
C GLU A 71 2.32 8.91 -28.53
N VAL A 72 1.76 8.97 -27.32
CA VAL A 72 1.98 7.94 -26.28
C VAL A 72 1.48 6.58 -26.77
N PHE A 73 0.24 6.51 -27.28
CA PHE A 73 -0.36 5.26 -27.74
C PHE A 73 0.41 4.68 -28.94
N ASP A 74 0.78 5.52 -29.92
CA ASP A 74 1.57 5.09 -31.07
C ASP A 74 2.92 4.48 -30.65
N ARG A 75 3.60 5.09 -29.67
CA ARG A 75 4.87 4.59 -29.13
C ARG A 75 4.69 3.26 -28.38
N ILE A 76 3.61 3.12 -27.59
CA ILE A 76 3.29 1.89 -26.86
C ILE A 76 3.00 0.73 -27.83
N LEU A 77 2.16 0.97 -28.84
CA LEU A 77 1.78 -0.05 -29.83
C LEU A 77 3.00 -0.55 -30.60
N ARG A 78 3.84 0.36 -31.08
CA ARG A 78 5.09 0.00 -31.78
C ARG A 78 6.00 -0.86 -30.91
N ARG A 79 6.20 -0.49 -29.64
CA ARG A 79 7.04 -1.27 -28.73
C ARG A 79 6.44 -2.64 -28.44
N HIS A 80 5.11 -2.74 -28.36
CA HIS A 80 4.43 -4.02 -28.17
C HIS A 80 4.63 -4.95 -29.38
N GLU A 81 4.50 -4.43 -30.60
CA GLU A 81 4.77 -5.18 -31.84
C GLU A 81 6.22 -5.68 -31.91
N GLU A 82 7.20 -4.83 -31.60
CA GLU A 82 8.62 -5.19 -31.53
C GLU A 82 8.86 -6.35 -30.54
N LEU A 83 8.23 -6.30 -29.36
CA LEU A 83 8.34 -7.35 -28.36
C LEU A 83 7.71 -8.66 -28.83
N ILE A 84 6.57 -8.62 -29.52
CA ILE A 84 5.93 -9.81 -30.09
C ILE A 84 6.82 -10.46 -31.16
N GLN A 85 7.40 -9.66 -32.06
CA GLN A 85 8.24 -10.22 -33.13
C GLN A 85 9.55 -10.80 -32.60
N LYS A 86 10.12 -10.20 -31.55
CA LYS A 86 11.29 -10.77 -30.87
C LYS A 86 11.01 -12.14 -30.23
N HIS A 87 9.79 -12.40 -29.75
CA HIS A 87 9.43 -13.70 -29.17
C HIS A 87 8.98 -14.74 -30.20
N LYS A 88 8.76 -14.34 -31.46
CA LYS A 88 8.44 -15.27 -32.57
C LYS A 88 9.68 -15.76 -33.34
N SER A 89 10.84 -15.14 -33.13
CA SER A 89 12.12 -15.53 -33.74
C SER A 89 12.97 -16.37 -32.80
#